data_AF-A0A3D2KGW9-F1
#
_entry.id   AF-A0A3D2KGW9-F1
#
_cell.length_a   1.000
_cell.length_b   1.000
_cell.length_c   1.000
_cell.angle_alpha   90.00
_cell.angle_beta   90.00
_cell.angle_gamma   90.00
#
_symmetry.space_group_name_H-M   'P 1'
#
loop_
_entity.id
_entity.type
_entity.pdbx_description
1 polymer ?
#
loop_
_entity_poly.entity_id
_entity_poly.type
_entity_poly.pdbx_seq_one_letter_code
_entity_poly.pdbx_strand_id
1 'polypeptide(L)'
;MKYLPAIIILLLLLAIVGAVYYLVYRIKQKTQELSRTLFGTSDITKAASQMKQEYASTPKSVSAMTSLLLPKIVADFPDFQYNEMKDRAENVLTSYLRAITERNPSRLTDGTTELKQQLENHVEMLFANGQHERYDQIHIHRTEINQYRTTAGRCIITFQTSLECYHTITDSNGNITEGSSEYKYQTKFNTDLIYIQDRDLVENELDHALGLNCPNCGAPISSLGAKVCEYCGTAIVELNIHAWSFSHIEELY
;
A
#
# COMPACT_ATOMS: atom_id res chain seq x y z
N MET A 1 11.53 35.45 68.53
CA MET A 1 12.00 34.22 67.87
C MET A 1 10.91 33.42 67.11
N LYS A 2 9.63 33.82 67.08
CA LYS A 2 8.56 33.07 66.38
C LYS A 2 8.57 33.16 64.84
N TYR A 3 9.23 34.17 64.26
CA TYR A 3 9.22 34.41 62.81
C TYR A 3 10.49 33.94 62.08
N LEU A 4 11.53 33.54 62.82
CA LEU A 4 12.79 33.03 62.26
C LEU A 4 12.59 31.84 61.31
N PRO A 5 11.79 30.80 61.63
CA PRO A 5 11.57 29.67 60.73
C PRO A 5 10.79 30.08 59.47
N ALA A 6 9.84 31.02 59.59
CA ALA A 6 9.08 31.53 58.44
C ALA A 6 9.96 32.30 57.45
N ILE A 7 10.91 33.10 57.95
CA ILE A 7 11.86 33.84 57.11
C ILE A 7 12.80 32.87 56.37
N ILE A 8 13.26 31.81 57.02
CA ILE A 8 14.13 30.79 56.40
C ILE A 8 13.39 30.04 55.28
N ILE A 9 12.12 29.68 55.50
CA ILE A 9 11.30 29.00 54.48
C ILE A 9 11.07 29.91 53.26
N LEU A 10 10.81 31.21 53.48
CA LEU A 10 10.62 32.17 52.40
C LEU A 10 11.88 32.32 51.53
N LEU A 11 13.06 32.38 52.16
CA LEU A 11 14.34 32.46 51.46
C LEU A 11 14.64 31.19 50.64
N LEU A 12 14.31 30.01 51.16
CA LEU A 12 14.47 28.75 50.43
C LEU A 12 13.54 28.68 49.20
N LEU A 13 12.29 29.14 49.32
CA LEU A 13 11.37 29.21 48.18
C LEU A 13 11.88 30.16 47.09
N LEU A 14 12.41 31.32 47.48
CA LEU A 14 12.99 32.30 46.55
C LEU A 14 14.22 31.73 45.82
N ALA A 15 15.06 30.98 46.53
CA ALA A 15 16.21 30.30 45.93
C ALA A 15 15.79 29.22 44.92
N ILE A 16 14.74 28.45 45.23
CA ILE A 16 14.19 27.43 44.30
C ILE A 16 13.63 28.10 43.04
N VAL A 17 12.84 29.16 43.20
CA VAL A 17 12.30 29.92 42.05
C VAL A 17 13.42 30.49 41.19
N GLY A 18 14.46 31.05 41.80
CA GLY A 18 15.64 31.54 41.10
C GLY A 18 16.40 30.44 40.36
N ALA A 19 16.56 29.25 40.96
CA ALA A 19 17.21 28.10 40.35
C ALA A 19 16.41 27.54 39.16
N VAL A 20 15.07 27.44 39.29
CA VAL A 20 14.18 27.02 38.21
C VAL A 20 14.23 28.03 37.06
N TYR A 21 14.17 29.32 37.35
CA TYR A 21 14.29 30.38 36.35
C TYR A 21 15.63 30.30 35.62
N TYR A 22 16.74 30.13 36.35
CA TYR A 22 18.07 29.98 35.78
C TYR A 22 18.19 28.72 34.90
N LEU A 23 17.60 27.60 35.32
CA LEU A 23 17.58 26.35 34.55
C LEU A 23 16.81 26.53 33.24
N VAL A 24 15.61 27.10 33.29
CA VAL A 24 14.78 27.40 32.11
C VAL A 24 15.51 28.35 31.17
N TYR A 25 16.15 29.40 31.70
CA TYR A 25 16.94 30.34 30.93
C TYR A 25 18.13 29.66 30.23
N ARG A 26 18.88 28.80 30.94
CA ARG A 26 20.01 28.03 30.39
C ARG A 26 19.57 27.04 29.30
N ILE A 27 18.44 26.36 29.49
CA ILE A 27 17.88 25.44 28.48
C ILE A 27 17.46 26.23 27.23
N LYS A 28 16.81 27.38 27.40
CA LYS A 28 16.41 28.27 26.30
C LYS A 28 17.62 28.83 25.53
N GLN A 29 18.73 29.10 26.21
CA GLN A 29 19.96 29.59 25.57
C GLN A 29 20.72 28.47 24.83
N LYS A 30 20.81 27.25 25.40
CA LYS A 30 21.47 26.10 24.74
C LYS A 30 20.70 25.53 23.56
N THR A 31 19.36 25.60 23.59
CA THR A 31 18.53 25.21 22.44
C THR A 31 18.76 26.12 21.23
N GLN A 32 19.13 27.40 21.44
CA GLN A 32 19.53 28.30 20.35
C GLN A 32 20.87 27.91 19.71
N GLU A 33 21.80 27.30 20.44
CA GLU A 33 23.13 26.92 19.91
C GLU A 33 23.12 25.54 19.23
N LEU A 34 22.37 24.57 19.77
CA LEU A 34 22.21 23.23 19.16
C LEU A 34 21.41 23.22 17.85
N SER A 35 20.57 24.24 17.62
CA SER A 35 19.82 24.40 16.36
C SER A 35 20.70 24.84 15.18
N ARG A 36 21.80 25.55 15.45
CA ARG A 36 22.65 26.18 14.41
C ARG A 36 23.59 25.21 13.70
N THR A 37 23.97 24.12 14.34
CA THR A 37 24.96 23.18 13.79
C THR A 37 24.34 21.98 13.07
N LEU A 38 23.04 21.73 13.22
CA LEU A 38 22.36 20.56 12.62
C LEU A 38 21.33 20.89 11.53
N PHE A 39 20.67 22.06 11.56
CA PHE A 39 19.52 22.32 10.67
C PHE A 39 19.52 23.66 9.92
N GLY A 40 20.55 24.50 10.07
CA GLY A 40 20.75 25.70 9.23
C GLY A 40 19.65 26.78 9.25
N THR A 41 18.54 26.58 9.97
CA THR A 41 17.43 27.55 10.11
C THR A 41 16.89 27.53 11.54
N SER A 42 16.36 28.67 11.98
CA SER A 42 15.97 28.93 13.38
C SER A 42 14.64 28.31 13.82
N ASP A 43 13.87 27.70 12.91
CA ASP A 43 12.54 27.17 13.16
C ASP A 43 12.45 25.70 12.74
N ILE A 44 12.60 24.79 13.70
CA ILE A 44 12.50 23.32 13.51
C ILE A 44 11.14 22.94 12.90
N THR A 45 10.07 23.67 13.25
CA THR A 45 8.73 23.46 12.68
C THR A 45 8.65 23.83 11.21
N LYS A 46 9.30 24.93 10.79
CA LYS A 46 9.38 25.33 9.39
C LYS A 46 10.20 24.35 8.57
N ALA A 47 11.36 23.93 9.09
CA ALA A 47 12.19 22.92 8.44
C ALA A 47 11.42 21.59 8.27
N ALA A 48 10.71 21.13 9.30
CA ALA A 48 9.87 19.94 9.22
C ALA A 48 8.72 20.08 8.20
N SER A 49 8.08 21.25 8.13
CA SER A 49 7.04 21.52 7.13
C SER A 49 7.57 21.58 5.71
N GLN A 50 8.74 22.20 5.49
CA GLN A 50 9.40 22.28 4.19
C GLN A 50 9.82 20.89 3.70
N MET A 51 10.41 20.07 4.57
CA MET A 51 10.72 18.68 4.26
C MET A 51 9.46 17.91 3.86
N LYS A 52 8.38 17.98 4.66
CA LYS A 52 7.11 17.31 4.31
C LYS A 52 6.58 17.75 2.95
N GLN A 53 6.68 19.03 2.62
CA GLN A 53 6.24 19.58 1.35
C GLN A 53 7.11 19.10 0.18
N GLU A 54 8.43 19.03 0.37
CA GLU A 54 9.37 18.51 -0.64
C GLU A 54 9.12 17.02 -0.91
N TYR A 55 8.98 16.20 0.15
CA TYR A 55 8.62 14.79 0.06
C TYR A 55 7.26 14.57 -0.63
N ALA A 56 6.28 15.44 -0.36
CA ALA A 56 4.97 15.38 -1.01
C ALA A 56 5.01 15.73 -2.51
N SER A 57 5.98 16.55 -2.93
CA SER A 57 6.07 17.06 -4.29
C SER A 57 6.91 16.20 -5.25
N THR A 58 7.71 15.27 -4.73
CA THR A 58 8.67 14.50 -5.54
C THR A 58 8.19 13.05 -5.72
N PRO A 59 7.87 12.63 -6.96
CA PRO A 59 7.50 11.25 -7.25
C PRO A 59 8.58 10.25 -6.86
N LYS A 60 8.20 9.13 -6.24
CA LYS A 60 9.13 8.02 -5.99
C LYS A 60 9.57 7.42 -7.34
N SER A 61 10.87 7.18 -7.51
CA SER A 61 11.40 6.56 -8.73
C SER A 61 11.10 5.06 -8.81
N VAL A 62 10.65 4.60 -9.97
CA VAL A 62 10.49 3.17 -10.28
C VAL A 62 11.76 2.59 -10.91
N SER A 63 11.95 1.28 -10.77
CA SER A 63 12.98 0.54 -11.51
C SER A 63 12.61 0.48 -13.00
N ALA A 64 13.42 1.11 -13.84
CA ALA A 64 13.17 1.14 -15.29
C ALA A 64 13.74 -0.12 -16.00
N MET A 65 13.29 -1.32 -15.60
CA MET A 65 13.81 -2.59 -16.13
C MET A 65 13.08 -3.07 -17.41
N THR A 66 12.03 -2.37 -17.85
CA THR A 66 11.26 -2.71 -19.05
C THR A 66 12.12 -2.93 -20.28
N SER A 67 13.07 -2.04 -20.58
CA SER A 67 13.91 -2.15 -21.78
C SER A 67 14.77 -3.43 -21.79
N LEU A 68 15.14 -3.93 -20.61
CA LEU A 68 15.92 -5.15 -20.44
C LEU A 68 15.03 -6.41 -20.46
N LEU A 69 13.88 -6.35 -19.78
CA LEU A 69 13.04 -7.54 -19.53
C LEU A 69 12.01 -7.79 -20.63
N LEU A 70 11.50 -6.74 -21.28
CA LEU A 70 10.47 -6.88 -22.30
C LEU A 70 10.89 -7.74 -23.50
N PRO A 71 12.12 -7.62 -24.06
CA PRO A 71 12.55 -8.50 -25.14
C PRO A 71 12.56 -9.98 -24.74
N LYS A 72 12.91 -10.29 -23.49
CA LYS A 72 12.89 -11.65 -22.95
C LYS A 72 11.45 -12.17 -22.80
N ILE A 73 10.56 -11.34 -22.26
CA ILE A 73 9.14 -11.68 -22.13
C ILE A 73 8.50 -11.96 -23.50
N VAL A 74 8.76 -11.11 -24.50
CA VAL A 74 8.21 -11.29 -25.86
C VAL A 74 8.80 -12.52 -26.56
N ALA A 75 10.06 -12.89 -26.26
CA ALA A 75 10.64 -14.12 -26.77
C ALA A 75 9.94 -15.37 -26.21
N ASP A 76 9.60 -15.35 -24.92
CA ASP A 76 8.88 -16.44 -24.25
C ASP A 76 7.37 -16.44 -24.60
N PHE A 77 6.79 -15.25 -24.82
CA PHE A 77 5.37 -15.01 -25.10
C PHE A 77 5.18 -14.00 -26.24
N PRO A 78 5.22 -14.45 -27.52
CA PRO A 78 5.15 -13.57 -28.69
C PRO A 78 3.89 -12.69 -28.76
N ASP A 79 2.78 -13.15 -28.19
CA ASP A 79 1.51 -12.44 -28.19
C ASP A 79 1.37 -11.42 -27.04
N PHE A 80 2.39 -11.28 -26.17
CA PHE A 80 2.35 -10.35 -25.03
C PHE A 80 2.29 -8.88 -25.46
N GLN A 81 1.17 -8.22 -25.15
CA GLN A 81 0.96 -6.80 -25.45
C GLN A 81 1.33 -5.91 -24.26
N TYR A 82 2.57 -5.42 -24.22
CA TYR A 82 3.10 -4.64 -23.09
C TYR A 82 2.23 -3.44 -22.71
N ASN A 83 1.88 -2.58 -23.68
CA ASN A 83 1.13 -1.34 -23.39
C ASN A 83 -0.25 -1.65 -22.79
N GLU A 84 -0.94 -2.66 -23.33
CA GLU A 84 -2.24 -3.11 -22.80
C GLU A 84 -2.09 -3.63 -21.36
N MET A 85 -1.09 -4.47 -21.10
CA MET A 85 -0.86 -5.05 -19.77
C MET A 85 -0.47 -3.99 -18.75
N LYS A 86 0.32 -2.98 -19.17
CA LYS A 86 0.63 -1.80 -18.35
C LYS A 86 -0.64 -1.02 -18.00
N ASP A 87 -1.48 -0.72 -18.98
CA ASP A 87 -2.73 0.02 -18.74
C ASP A 87 -3.69 -0.77 -17.83
N ARG A 88 -3.76 -2.11 -17.99
CA ARG A 88 -4.49 -2.97 -17.08
C ARG A 88 -3.90 -2.96 -15.66
N ALA A 89 -2.57 -2.94 -15.51
CA ALA A 89 -1.90 -2.87 -14.20
C ALA A 89 -2.23 -1.56 -13.47
N GLU A 90 -2.25 -0.43 -14.18
CA GLU A 90 -2.63 0.87 -13.62
C GLU A 90 -4.12 0.89 -13.21
N ASN A 91 -4.99 0.31 -14.03
CA ASN A 91 -6.43 0.23 -13.75
C ASN A 91 -6.75 -0.69 -12.57
N VAL A 92 -6.14 -1.88 -12.50
CA VAL A 92 -6.38 -2.81 -11.39
C VAL A 92 -5.89 -2.21 -10.07
N LEU A 93 -4.70 -1.59 -10.04
CA LEU A 93 -4.19 -0.88 -8.86
C LEU A 93 -5.14 0.23 -8.43
N THR A 94 -5.58 1.07 -9.37
CA THR A 94 -6.51 2.16 -9.05
C THR A 94 -7.84 1.63 -8.51
N SER A 95 -8.38 0.55 -9.10
CA SER A 95 -9.62 -0.08 -8.64
C SER A 95 -9.47 -0.72 -7.26
N TYR A 96 -8.32 -1.34 -6.97
CA TYR A 96 -7.98 -1.94 -5.69
C TYR A 96 -7.97 -0.88 -4.58
N LEU A 97 -7.25 0.23 -4.78
CA LEU A 97 -7.18 1.32 -3.80
C LEU A 97 -8.54 2.02 -3.60
N ARG A 98 -9.34 2.15 -4.66
CA ARG A 98 -10.72 2.65 -4.55
C ARG A 98 -11.63 1.68 -3.81
N ALA A 99 -11.48 0.38 -4.02
CA ALA A 99 -12.26 -0.64 -3.33
C ALA A 99 -11.98 -0.64 -1.81
N ILE A 100 -10.72 -0.39 -1.39
CA ILE A 100 -10.37 -0.14 0.02
C ILE A 100 -11.11 1.11 0.52
N THR A 101 -10.98 2.23 -0.20
CA THR A 101 -11.58 3.52 0.16
C THR A 101 -13.11 3.43 0.30
N GLU A 102 -13.78 2.71 -0.60
CA GLU A 102 -15.23 2.50 -0.61
C GLU A 102 -15.68 1.35 0.31
N ARG A 103 -14.74 0.59 0.89
CA ARG A 103 -15.01 -0.67 1.63
C ARG A 103 -15.88 -1.64 0.83
N ASN A 104 -15.62 -1.73 -0.48
CA ASN A 104 -16.40 -2.55 -1.39
C ASN A 104 -15.48 -3.36 -2.31
N PRO A 105 -15.06 -4.57 -1.89
CA PRO A 105 -14.20 -5.45 -2.68
C PRO A 105 -14.76 -5.80 -4.07
N SER A 106 -16.08 -5.71 -4.27
CA SER A 106 -16.72 -5.96 -5.58
C SER A 106 -16.41 -4.88 -6.63
N ARG A 107 -15.72 -3.79 -6.26
CA ARG A 107 -15.24 -2.75 -7.18
C ARG A 107 -13.95 -3.11 -7.92
N LEU A 108 -13.28 -4.18 -7.51
CA LEU A 108 -12.08 -4.67 -8.20
C LEU A 108 -12.43 -5.06 -9.64
N THR A 109 -11.77 -4.45 -10.62
CA THR A 109 -12.14 -4.58 -12.04
C THR A 109 -11.53 -5.79 -12.74
N ASP A 110 -10.41 -6.29 -12.21
CA ASP A 110 -9.60 -7.37 -12.78
C ASP A 110 -8.82 -8.03 -11.63
N GLY A 111 -8.47 -9.29 -11.78
CA GLY A 111 -7.73 -10.03 -10.75
C GLY A 111 -8.19 -11.47 -10.58
N THR A 112 -7.29 -12.29 -10.08
CA THR A 112 -7.59 -13.67 -9.69
C THR A 112 -8.32 -13.73 -8.36
N THR A 113 -8.79 -14.92 -8.00
CA THR A 113 -9.40 -15.17 -6.69
C THR A 113 -8.44 -14.82 -5.55
N GLU A 114 -7.14 -15.06 -5.71
CA GLU A 114 -6.11 -14.72 -4.74
C GLU A 114 -6.05 -13.21 -4.49
N LEU A 115 -6.03 -12.38 -5.54
CA LEU A 115 -6.03 -10.93 -5.39
C LEU A 115 -7.32 -10.43 -4.72
N LYS A 116 -8.46 -11.02 -5.08
CA LYS A 116 -9.75 -10.69 -4.49
C LYS A 116 -9.77 -11.02 -2.99
N GLN A 117 -9.30 -12.21 -2.62
CA GLN A 117 -9.21 -12.60 -1.21
C GLN A 117 -8.24 -11.70 -0.43
N GLN A 118 -7.12 -11.30 -1.03
CA GLN A 118 -6.19 -10.34 -0.43
C GLN A 118 -6.90 -9.02 -0.10
N LEU A 119 -7.69 -8.49 -1.04
CA LEU A 119 -8.47 -7.26 -0.85
C LEU A 119 -9.53 -7.41 0.24
N GLU A 120 -10.29 -8.51 0.21
CA GLU A 120 -11.35 -8.80 1.20
C GLU A 120 -10.77 -8.88 2.61
N ASN A 121 -9.68 -9.64 2.79
CA ASN A 121 -9.00 -9.77 4.08
C ASN A 121 -8.51 -8.41 4.61
N HIS A 122 -7.98 -7.55 3.74
CA HIS A 122 -7.51 -6.21 4.14
C HIS A 122 -8.68 -5.31 4.59
N VAL A 123 -9.77 -5.30 3.83
CA VAL A 123 -10.98 -4.53 4.17
C VAL A 123 -11.61 -5.04 5.47
N GLU A 124 -11.67 -6.35 5.67
CA GLU A 124 -12.17 -6.97 6.91
C GLU A 124 -11.31 -6.61 8.11
N MET A 125 -9.98 -6.63 7.97
CA MET A 125 -9.05 -6.22 9.02
C MET A 125 -9.27 -4.75 9.43
N LEU A 126 -9.37 -3.84 8.46
CA LEU A 126 -9.67 -2.43 8.71
C LEU A 126 -11.01 -2.28 9.45
N PHE A 127 -12.04 -2.99 9.01
CA PHE A 127 -13.34 -2.96 9.65
C PHE A 127 -13.29 -3.48 11.11
N ALA A 128 -12.61 -4.61 11.35
CA ALA A 128 -12.45 -5.19 12.67
C ALA A 128 -11.71 -4.26 13.64
N ASN A 129 -10.74 -3.50 13.13
CA ASN A 129 -10.00 -2.49 13.91
C ASN A 129 -10.77 -1.16 14.06
N GLY A 130 -11.96 -1.03 13.48
CA GLY A 130 -12.72 0.21 13.48
C GLY A 130 -12.02 1.33 12.69
N GLN A 131 -11.20 0.97 11.71
CA GLN A 131 -10.39 1.88 10.90
C GLN A 131 -10.99 2.12 9.51
N HIS A 132 -10.71 3.28 8.93
CA HIS A 132 -11.03 3.59 7.53
C HIS A 132 -9.79 4.09 6.81
N GLU A 133 -9.29 3.30 5.87
CA GLU A 133 -8.23 3.73 4.97
C GLU A 133 -8.81 4.35 3.70
N ARG A 134 -8.22 5.46 3.24
CA ARG A 134 -8.67 6.21 2.07
C ARG A 134 -7.49 6.63 1.21
N TYR A 135 -7.66 6.48 -0.11
CA TYR A 135 -6.75 6.94 -1.15
C TYR A 135 -7.51 7.91 -2.07
N ASP A 136 -7.35 9.21 -1.85
CA ASP A 136 -8.05 10.25 -2.63
C ASP A 136 -7.16 10.85 -3.71
N GLN A 137 -7.77 11.21 -4.84
CA GLN A 137 -7.08 11.85 -5.97
C GLN A 137 -5.81 11.11 -6.43
N ILE A 138 -5.95 9.80 -6.62
CA ILE A 138 -4.89 8.94 -7.17
C ILE A 138 -4.44 9.48 -8.52
N HIS A 139 -3.14 9.72 -8.65
CA HIS A 139 -2.48 10.06 -9.90
C HIS A 139 -1.23 9.18 -10.06
N ILE A 140 -1.13 8.53 -11.22
CA ILE A 140 -0.01 7.63 -11.54
C ILE A 140 1.01 8.42 -12.34
N HIS A 141 2.25 8.46 -11.84
CA HIS A 141 3.34 9.15 -12.51
C HIS A 141 4.02 8.26 -13.55
N ARG A 142 4.27 6.99 -13.22
CA ARG A 142 5.00 6.06 -14.07
C ARG A 142 4.79 4.61 -13.65
N THR A 143 4.65 3.74 -14.63
CA THR A 143 4.62 2.28 -14.44
C THR A 143 5.61 1.61 -15.37
N GLU A 144 6.43 0.72 -14.82
CA GLU A 144 7.48 -0.03 -15.55
C GLU A 144 7.45 -1.51 -15.12
N ILE A 145 7.98 -2.41 -15.95
CA ILE A 145 8.29 -3.76 -15.49
C ILE A 145 9.49 -3.65 -14.56
N ASN A 146 9.31 -4.11 -13.33
CA ASN A 146 10.37 -4.21 -12.32
C ASN A 146 11.05 -5.57 -12.38
N GLN A 147 10.29 -6.64 -12.61
CA GLN A 147 10.79 -7.99 -12.48
C GLN A 147 10.08 -8.99 -13.39
N TYR A 148 10.81 -10.02 -13.82
CA TYR A 148 10.30 -11.16 -14.57
C TYR A 148 10.85 -12.46 -13.98
N ARG A 149 9.98 -13.34 -13.49
CA ARG A 149 10.33 -14.62 -12.85
C ARG A 149 9.51 -15.76 -13.44
N THR A 150 10.13 -16.93 -13.52
CA THR A 150 9.44 -18.18 -13.85
C THR A 150 9.64 -19.14 -12.68
N THR A 151 8.55 -19.67 -12.14
CA THR A 151 8.53 -20.73 -11.12
C THR A 151 7.89 -21.98 -11.72
N ALA A 152 7.90 -23.11 -11.00
CA ALA A 152 7.31 -24.35 -11.50
C ALA A 152 5.81 -24.17 -11.76
N GLY A 153 5.43 -24.04 -13.04
CA GLY A 153 4.04 -23.90 -13.49
C GLY A 153 3.51 -22.46 -13.63
N ARG A 154 4.27 -21.43 -13.22
CA ARG A 154 3.84 -20.01 -13.34
C ARG A 154 4.94 -19.12 -13.90
N CYS A 155 4.50 -18.15 -14.69
CA CYS A 155 5.30 -17.03 -15.10
C CYS A 155 4.74 -15.74 -14.48
N ILE A 156 5.61 -14.90 -13.91
CA ILE A 156 5.23 -13.71 -13.16
C ILE A 156 5.99 -12.50 -13.71
N ILE A 157 5.24 -11.48 -14.12
CA ILE A 157 5.73 -10.16 -14.48
C ILE A 157 5.26 -9.19 -13.39
N THR A 158 6.19 -8.57 -12.69
CA THR A 158 5.87 -7.54 -11.69
C THR A 158 5.98 -6.17 -12.33
N PHE A 159 4.86 -5.45 -12.38
CA PHE A 159 4.85 -4.01 -12.68
C PHE A 159 5.09 -3.23 -11.39
N GLN A 160 5.92 -2.19 -11.46
CA GLN A 160 6.10 -1.23 -10.38
C GLN A 160 5.56 0.12 -10.83
N THR A 161 4.65 0.67 -10.03
CA THR A 161 3.93 1.91 -10.30
C THR A 161 4.28 2.96 -9.25
N SER A 162 4.74 4.13 -9.68
CA SER A 162 4.86 5.34 -8.85
C SER A 162 3.55 6.10 -8.86
N LEU A 163 3.06 6.42 -7.67
CA LEU A 163 1.71 6.94 -7.45
C LEU A 163 1.76 8.08 -6.43
N GLU A 164 1.01 9.15 -6.71
CA GLU A 164 0.66 10.18 -5.74
C GLU A 164 -0.83 10.13 -5.39
N CYS A 165 -1.17 10.39 -4.14
CA CYS A 165 -2.55 10.54 -3.68
C CYS A 165 -2.61 11.35 -2.38
N TYR A 166 -3.80 11.57 -1.81
CA TYR A 166 -3.93 11.86 -0.39
C TYR A 166 -4.30 10.56 0.32
N HIS A 167 -3.46 10.13 1.26
CA HIS A 167 -3.65 8.89 2.00
C HIS A 167 -3.92 9.18 3.47
N THR A 168 -4.96 8.56 4.02
CA THR A 168 -5.31 8.68 5.43
C THR A 168 -5.88 7.38 5.95
N ILE A 169 -5.53 7.03 7.19
CA ILE A 169 -6.25 6.04 7.99
C ILE A 169 -6.91 6.78 9.16
N THR A 170 -8.22 6.61 9.32
CA THR A 170 -8.98 7.18 10.43
C THR A 170 -9.48 6.13 11.41
N ASP A 171 -9.63 6.49 12.68
CA ASP A 171 -10.33 5.68 13.67
C ASP A 171 -11.86 5.77 13.51
N SER A 172 -12.60 5.08 14.40
CA SER A 172 -14.07 5.09 14.41
C SER A 172 -14.69 6.46 14.76
N ASN A 173 -13.90 7.38 15.33
CA ASN A 173 -14.32 8.75 15.64
C ASN A 173 -14.04 9.72 14.48
N GLY A 174 -13.39 9.25 13.41
CA GLY A 174 -12.97 10.06 12.27
C GLY A 174 -11.66 10.82 12.49
N ASN A 175 -10.91 10.52 13.55
CA ASN A 175 -9.58 11.12 13.76
C ASN A 175 -8.56 10.42 12.87
N ILE A 176 -7.72 11.18 12.18
CA ILE A 176 -6.62 10.64 11.39
C ILE A 176 -5.57 10.04 12.33
N THR A 177 -5.36 8.73 12.23
CA THR A 177 -4.31 7.99 12.97
C THR A 177 -3.03 7.84 12.16
N GLU A 178 -3.14 7.83 10.83
CA GLU A 178 -2.01 7.74 9.91
C GLU A 178 -2.26 8.56 8.64
N GLY A 179 -1.18 9.04 8.02
CA GLY A 179 -1.24 9.80 6.78
C GLY A 179 -1.63 11.27 6.98
N SER A 180 -2.09 11.90 5.90
CA SER A 180 -2.50 13.30 5.90
C SER A 180 -3.44 13.60 4.74
N SER A 181 -4.46 14.43 5.01
CA SER A 181 -5.33 15.02 3.98
C SER A 181 -4.79 16.33 3.40
N GLU A 182 -3.70 16.87 3.95
CA GLU A 182 -3.13 18.17 3.55
C GLU A 182 -1.99 18.03 2.54
N TYR A 183 -1.18 16.97 2.68
CA TYR A 183 0.02 16.75 1.87
C TYR A 183 -0.17 15.52 0.98
N LYS A 184 0.31 15.63 -0.26
CA LYS A 184 0.37 14.48 -1.17
C LYS A 184 1.28 13.41 -0.59
N TYR A 185 0.80 12.18 -0.62
CA TYR A 185 1.53 10.97 -0.30
C TYR A 185 2.11 10.41 -1.60
N GLN A 186 3.43 10.27 -1.63
CA GLN A 186 4.19 9.75 -2.76
C GLN A 186 4.63 8.32 -2.41
N THR A 187 4.18 7.33 -3.19
CA THR A 187 4.42 5.92 -2.90
C THR A 187 4.68 5.09 -4.16
N LYS A 188 4.98 3.80 -3.97
CA LYS A 188 5.13 2.83 -5.04
C LYS A 188 4.36 1.57 -4.73
N PHE A 189 3.78 0.98 -5.76
CA PHE A 189 3.16 -0.34 -5.67
C PHE A 189 3.83 -1.31 -6.62
N ASN A 190 3.97 -2.55 -6.20
CA ASN A 190 4.18 -3.67 -7.08
C ASN A 190 2.83 -4.32 -7.39
N THR A 191 2.65 -4.75 -8.63
CA THR A 191 1.45 -5.44 -9.11
C THR A 191 1.90 -6.63 -9.95
N ASP A 192 1.59 -7.84 -9.51
CA ASP A 192 2.03 -9.08 -10.15
C ASP A 192 0.98 -9.56 -11.15
N LEU A 193 1.43 -9.69 -12.41
CA LEU A 193 0.70 -10.26 -13.52
C LEU A 193 1.22 -11.68 -13.77
N ILE A 194 0.32 -12.67 -13.75
CA ILE A 194 0.68 -14.08 -13.85
C ILE A 194 0.12 -14.74 -15.10
N TYR A 195 0.85 -15.72 -15.59
CA TYR A 195 0.44 -16.68 -16.61
C TYR A 195 0.68 -18.10 -16.10
N ILE A 196 -0.35 -18.94 -16.13
CA ILE A 196 -0.29 -20.34 -15.67
C ILE A 196 0.11 -21.22 -16.86
N GLN A 197 1.28 -21.87 -16.76
CA GLN A 197 1.80 -22.74 -17.81
C GLN A 197 1.38 -24.20 -17.63
N ASP A 198 1.37 -24.67 -16.38
CA ASP A 198 1.05 -26.05 -16.02
C ASP A 198 0.17 -26.03 -14.77
N ARG A 199 -1.07 -26.52 -14.90
CA ARG A 199 -2.06 -26.51 -13.81
C ARG A 199 -1.74 -27.55 -12.74
N ASP A 200 -1.23 -28.72 -13.12
CA ASP A 200 -1.03 -29.84 -12.18
C ASP A 200 0.03 -29.50 -11.13
N LEU A 201 1.00 -28.65 -11.50
CA LEU A 201 2.04 -28.13 -10.60
C LEU A 201 1.54 -26.96 -9.73
N VAL A 202 0.54 -26.20 -10.20
CA VAL A 202 -0.03 -25.03 -9.51
C VAL A 202 -1.13 -25.44 -8.54
N GLU A 203 -1.93 -26.45 -8.90
CA GLU A 203 -2.95 -27.04 -8.03
C GLU A 203 -2.30 -27.65 -6.80
N ASN A 204 -1.13 -28.27 -6.88
CA ASN A 204 -0.41 -28.76 -5.68
C ASN A 204 -0.02 -27.64 -4.67
N GLU A 205 0.07 -26.37 -5.08
CA GLU A 205 0.26 -25.23 -4.16
C GLU A 205 -1.07 -24.64 -3.64
N LEU A 206 -2.18 -24.86 -4.33
CA LEU A 206 -3.53 -24.37 -4.02
C LEU A 206 -4.47 -25.44 -3.43
N ASP A 207 -4.11 -26.72 -3.48
CA ASP A 207 -4.92 -27.91 -3.13
C ASP A 207 -5.23 -28.08 -1.63
N HIS A 208 -5.00 -27.04 -0.85
CA HIS A 208 -5.56 -26.93 0.50
C HIS A 208 -6.72 -25.93 0.61
N ALA A 209 -7.15 -25.29 -0.48
CA ALA A 209 -8.34 -24.45 -0.46
C ALA A 209 -9.08 -24.41 -1.82
N LEU A 210 -10.18 -25.16 -1.88
CA LEU A 210 -11.38 -24.92 -2.69
C LEU A 210 -11.31 -25.34 -4.17
N GLY A 211 -11.84 -26.54 -4.44
CA GLY A 211 -12.28 -26.92 -5.78
C GLY A 211 -13.27 -25.91 -6.36
N LEU A 212 -13.19 -25.68 -7.67
CA LEU A 212 -14.05 -24.76 -8.41
C LEU A 212 -15.51 -25.16 -8.22
N ASN A 213 -16.26 -24.42 -7.41
CA ASN A 213 -17.70 -24.63 -7.23
C ASN A 213 -18.48 -23.86 -8.30
N CYS A 214 -19.53 -24.47 -8.83
CA CYS A 214 -20.43 -23.83 -9.77
C CYS A 214 -21.07 -22.58 -9.13
N PRO A 215 -21.00 -21.40 -9.79
CA PRO A 215 -21.51 -20.16 -9.21
C PRO A 215 -23.04 -20.14 -9.08
N ASN A 216 -23.75 -21.02 -9.79
CA ASN A 216 -25.22 -21.08 -9.73
C ASN A 216 -25.75 -22.07 -8.69
N CYS A 217 -25.11 -23.23 -8.49
CA CYS A 217 -25.61 -24.27 -7.60
C CYS A 217 -24.64 -24.73 -6.51
N GLY A 218 -23.41 -24.22 -6.50
CA GLY A 218 -22.37 -24.61 -5.53
C GLY A 218 -21.79 -26.01 -5.73
N ALA A 219 -22.20 -26.74 -6.77
CA ALA A 219 -21.69 -28.08 -7.02
C ALA A 219 -20.21 -28.05 -7.46
N PRO A 220 -19.38 -29.01 -7.02
CA PRO A 220 -17.99 -29.08 -7.42
C PRO A 220 -17.89 -29.35 -8.93
N ILE A 221 -17.05 -28.59 -9.62
CA ILE A 221 -16.77 -28.77 -11.04
C ILE A 221 -15.65 -29.80 -11.15
N SER A 222 -16.02 -30.99 -11.62
CA SER A 222 -15.18 -32.19 -11.72
C SER A 222 -14.10 -32.11 -12.81
N SER A 223 -14.21 -31.19 -13.77
CA SER A 223 -13.25 -31.04 -14.87
C SER A 223 -13.04 -29.58 -15.30
N LEU A 224 -11.78 -29.15 -15.34
CA LEU A 224 -11.39 -27.85 -15.89
C LEU A 224 -11.48 -27.91 -17.43
N GLY A 225 -12.51 -27.28 -17.99
CA GLY A 225 -12.91 -27.40 -19.40
C GLY A 225 -14.39 -27.77 -19.60
N ALA A 226 -15.12 -28.03 -18.50
CA ALA A 226 -16.56 -28.13 -18.54
C ALA A 226 -17.16 -26.77 -18.91
N LYS A 227 -17.73 -26.65 -20.12
CA LYS A 227 -18.46 -25.46 -20.58
C LYS A 227 -19.84 -25.34 -19.95
N VAL A 228 -20.29 -26.38 -19.26
CA VAL A 228 -21.61 -26.50 -18.65
C VAL A 228 -21.48 -27.30 -17.36
N CYS A 229 -22.08 -26.81 -16.27
CA CYS A 229 -22.16 -27.54 -15.01
C CYS A 229 -22.98 -28.82 -15.19
N GLU A 230 -22.39 -29.97 -14.86
CA GLU A 230 -23.04 -31.28 -14.97
C GLU A 230 -24.29 -31.42 -14.08
N TYR A 231 -24.39 -30.61 -13.02
CA TYR A 231 -25.48 -30.68 -12.03
C TYR A 231 -26.68 -29.79 -12.36
N CYS A 232 -26.44 -28.52 -12.74
CA CYS A 232 -27.52 -27.55 -12.95
C CYS A 232 -27.62 -27.02 -14.39
N GLY A 233 -26.75 -27.48 -15.29
CA GLY A 233 -26.78 -27.08 -16.70
C GLY A 233 -26.36 -25.64 -16.96
N THR A 234 -25.82 -24.92 -15.95
CA THR A 234 -25.36 -23.55 -16.12
C THR A 234 -24.10 -23.52 -16.96
N ALA A 235 -24.05 -22.64 -17.97
CA ALA A 235 -22.84 -22.44 -18.74
C ALA A 235 -21.73 -21.91 -17.82
N ILE A 236 -20.64 -22.66 -17.74
CA ILE A 236 -19.45 -22.26 -16.99
C ILE A 236 -18.59 -21.48 -17.97
N VAL A 237 -18.33 -20.22 -17.66
CA VAL A 237 -17.34 -19.44 -18.39
C VAL A 237 -15.99 -20.03 -18.03
N GLU A 238 -15.35 -20.71 -18.97
CA GLU A 238 -13.94 -21.10 -18.83
C GLU A 238 -13.16 -19.81 -18.52
N LEU A 239 -12.58 -19.72 -17.32
CA LEU A 239 -11.47 -18.80 -17.09
C LEU A 239 -10.45 -19.14 -18.15
N ASN A 240 -10.23 -18.22 -19.09
CA ASN A 240 -9.23 -18.40 -20.13
C ASN A 240 -7.86 -18.43 -19.44
N ILE A 241 -7.40 -19.63 -19.12
CA ILE A 241 -6.14 -19.91 -18.45
C ILE A 241 -4.90 -19.69 -19.31
N HIS A 242 -5.10 -19.37 -20.58
CA HIS A 242 -4.07 -18.82 -21.44
C HIS A 242 -4.17 -17.30 -21.50
N ALA A 243 -4.69 -16.65 -20.45
CA ALA A 243 -4.77 -15.20 -20.35
C ALA A 243 -4.05 -14.71 -19.09
N TRP A 244 -3.29 -13.63 -19.28
CA TRP A 244 -2.62 -12.92 -18.21
C TRP A 244 -3.61 -12.35 -17.19
N SER A 245 -3.40 -12.64 -15.92
CA SER A 245 -4.29 -12.26 -14.81
C SER A 245 -3.50 -11.70 -13.62
N PHE A 246 -4.03 -10.70 -12.91
CA PHE A 246 -3.33 -10.11 -11.76
C PHE A 246 -3.59 -10.87 -10.47
N SER A 247 -2.54 -11.24 -9.74
CA SER A 247 -2.68 -12.10 -8.55
C SER A 247 -2.34 -11.41 -7.24
N HIS A 248 -1.56 -10.33 -7.27
CA HIS A 248 -1.06 -9.70 -6.06
C HIS A 248 -0.76 -8.21 -6.26
N ILE A 249 -1.03 -7.42 -5.24
CA ILE A 249 -0.67 -5.99 -5.16
C ILE A 249 -0.03 -5.73 -3.80
N GLU A 250 1.12 -5.05 -3.78
CA GLU A 250 1.85 -4.73 -2.57
C GLU A 250 2.37 -3.29 -2.61
N GLU A 251 2.23 -2.57 -1.50
CA GLU A 251 2.84 -1.25 -1.32
C GLU A 251 4.32 -1.37 -0.89
N LEU A 252 5.19 -0.55 -1.49
CA LEU A 252 6.61 -0.48 -1.19
C LEU A 252 6.96 0.80 -0.43
N TYR A 253 7.42 0.63 0.81
CA TYR A 253 7.86 1.70 1.70
C TYR A 253 9.27 2.18 1.36
#